data_AF-A0A4R5A5C5-F1
#
_entry.id   AF-A0A4R5A5C5-F1
#
_cell.length_a   1.000
_cell.length_b   1.000
_cell.length_c   1.000
_cell.angle_alpha   90.00
_cell.angle_beta   90.00
_cell.angle_gamma   90.00
#
_symmetry.space_group_name_H-M   'P 1'
#
loop_
_entity.id
_entity.type
_entity.pdbx_description
1 polymer ?
#
loop_
_entity_poly.entity_id
_entity_poly.type
_entity_poly.pdbx_seq_one_letter_code
_entity_poly.pdbx_strand_id
1 'polypeptide(L)'
;MDLPWSVPRRGRAARCLRRPRLGSRHVRDQRLEVLVTNYTPVEVEEIWDRFHQVVNMTSRELTDWVGVQPELDGPLPGDEPAAPLGTAVIEILGKRRVDLTDEDLDAMARVIEVVESETDGLTQDEILADERRRHRLMTVGHDPYRTG
;
A
#
# COMPACT_ATOMS: atom_id res chain seq x y z
N MET A 1 44.10 -31.07 -43.44
CA MET A 1 43.06 -30.33 -44.19
C MET A 1 42.60 -29.17 -43.31
N ASP A 2 43.50 -28.23 -42.98
CA ASP A 2 44.01 -27.14 -43.83
C ASP A 2 42.94 -26.08 -44.10
N LEU A 3 43.04 -24.98 -43.35
CA LEU A 3 42.42 -23.69 -43.65
C LEU A 3 42.98 -23.16 -44.98
N PRO A 4 42.21 -22.32 -45.69
CA PRO A 4 42.82 -21.07 -46.13
C PRO A 4 41.97 -19.83 -45.85
N TRP A 5 42.60 -19.00 -45.03
CA TRP A 5 42.51 -17.55 -44.87
C TRP A 5 42.14 -16.73 -46.12
N SER A 6 41.50 -15.57 -45.87
CA SER A 6 41.87 -14.32 -46.54
C SER A 6 41.68 -13.13 -45.61
N VAL A 7 42.76 -12.37 -45.47
CA VAL A 7 42.89 -11.12 -44.72
C VAL A 7 42.96 -9.98 -45.74
N PRO A 8 42.72 -8.73 -45.34
CA PRO A 8 43.76 -7.75 -45.62
C PRO A 8 44.13 -6.84 -44.45
N ARG A 9 45.34 -6.29 -44.63
CA ARG A 9 46.24 -5.64 -43.69
C ARG A 9 46.02 -4.12 -43.57
N ARG A 10 46.17 -3.65 -42.33
CA ARG A 10 47.00 -2.51 -41.84
C ARG A 10 46.64 -1.06 -42.22
N GLY A 11 46.48 -0.26 -41.16
CA GLY A 11 46.88 1.15 -41.07
C GLY A 11 47.52 1.43 -39.69
N ARG A 12 48.68 2.09 -39.65
CA ARG A 12 49.52 2.39 -38.46
C ARG A 12 49.04 3.68 -37.77
N ALA A 13 48.90 3.69 -36.44
CA ALA A 13 49.80 4.23 -35.40
C ALA A 13 49.85 5.77 -35.22
N ALA A 14 49.48 6.24 -34.02
CA ALA A 14 50.05 7.40 -33.32
C ALA A 14 49.66 7.27 -31.83
N ARG A 15 50.58 6.77 -30.98
CA ARG A 15 51.47 7.51 -30.07
C ARG A 15 50.75 8.23 -28.92
N CYS A 16 51.10 7.77 -27.73
CA CYS A 16 50.69 8.22 -26.41
C CYS A 16 50.90 9.71 -26.16
N LEU A 17 49.94 10.34 -25.49
CA LEU A 17 50.20 11.40 -24.51
C LEU A 17 49.49 11.03 -23.20
N ARG A 18 50.24 11.15 -22.11
CA ARG A 18 49.84 10.83 -20.74
C ARG A 18 49.49 12.13 -20.01
N ARG A 19 48.45 12.03 -19.15
CA ARG A 19 48.12 12.82 -17.92
C ARG A 19 47.41 14.17 -18.12
N PRO A 20 46.68 14.71 -17.09
CA PRO A 20 46.50 14.23 -15.71
C PRO A 20 45.04 14.00 -15.26
N ARG A 21 44.91 13.39 -14.07
CA ARG A 21 43.66 13.21 -13.31
C ARG A 21 43.14 14.56 -12.81
N LEU A 22 41.89 14.88 -13.10
CA LEU A 22 41.07 15.74 -12.24
C LEU A 22 39.83 14.94 -11.86
N GLY A 23 39.62 14.85 -10.55
CA GLY A 23 38.55 14.09 -9.96
C GLY A 23 37.20 14.59 -10.44
N SER A 24 36.45 13.69 -11.03
CA SER A 24 35.01 13.70 -10.85
C SER A 24 34.70 12.48 -10.02
N ARG A 25 34.86 12.62 -8.69
CA ARG A 25 33.87 12.01 -7.82
C ARG A 25 32.56 12.66 -8.27
N HIS A 26 31.90 12.04 -9.25
CA HIS A 26 30.46 12.00 -9.23
C HIS A 26 30.16 11.29 -7.92
N VAL A 27 30.09 12.06 -6.84
CA VAL A 27 29.04 11.86 -5.87
C VAL A 27 27.82 11.85 -6.78
N ARG A 28 27.36 10.65 -7.14
CA ARG A 28 25.98 10.51 -7.55
C ARG A 28 25.28 11.13 -6.38
N ASP A 29 24.81 12.34 -6.62
CA ASP A 29 23.82 12.98 -5.81
C ASP A 29 22.73 11.91 -5.75
N GLN A 30 22.78 11.09 -4.69
CA GLN A 30 21.62 10.39 -4.18
C GLN A 30 20.77 11.50 -3.60
N ARG A 31 20.34 12.41 -4.49
CA ARG A 31 19.21 13.28 -4.31
C ARG A 31 18.12 12.27 -4.12
N LEU A 32 17.84 12.02 -2.84
CA LEU A 32 16.69 11.30 -2.40
C LEU A 32 15.58 11.74 -3.34
N GLU A 33 15.14 10.84 -4.20
CA GLU A 33 13.74 10.81 -4.60
C GLU A 33 13.03 10.58 -3.29
N VAL A 34 12.85 11.66 -2.53
CA VAL A 34 11.89 11.72 -1.46
C VAL A 34 10.62 11.46 -2.22
N LEU A 35 10.14 10.22 -2.16
CA LEU A 35 8.73 9.94 -2.32
C LEU A 35 8.07 10.96 -1.39
N VAL A 36 7.55 12.03 -1.98
CA VAL A 36 6.81 13.03 -1.22
C VAL A 36 5.52 12.31 -0.93
N THR A 37 5.53 11.52 0.15
CA THR A 37 4.31 10.98 0.70
C THR A 37 3.41 12.15 0.98
N ASN A 38 2.12 12.04 0.66
CA ASN A 38 1.15 13.10 0.98
C ASN A 38 1.01 13.30 2.49
N TYR A 39 1.55 12.35 3.28
CA TYR A 39 1.54 12.30 4.72
C TYR A 39 2.91 12.58 5.34
N THR A 40 2.90 13.31 6.44
CA THR A 40 4.06 13.48 7.32
C THR A 40 4.30 12.22 8.17
N PRO A 41 5.52 11.99 8.70
CA PRO A 41 5.79 10.82 9.54
C PRO A 41 4.90 10.70 10.78
N VAL A 42 4.45 11.84 11.35
CA VAL A 42 3.54 11.85 12.51
C VAL A 42 2.15 11.40 12.09
N GLU A 43 1.62 11.92 10.97
CA GLU A 43 0.31 11.49 10.45
C GLU A 43 0.29 10.00 10.10
N VAL A 44 1.39 9.47 9.55
CA VAL A 44 1.54 8.03 9.28
C VAL A 44 1.45 7.21 10.57
N GLU A 45 2.07 7.67 11.65
CA GLU A 45 1.98 6.98 12.95
C GLU A 45 0.55 7.01 13.51
N GLU A 46 -0.13 8.15 13.42
CA GLU A 46 -1.51 8.31 13.89
C GLU A 46 -2.49 7.42 13.10
N ILE A 47 -2.38 7.41 11.77
CA ILE A 47 -3.20 6.56 10.90
C ILE A 47 -2.92 5.08 11.21
N TRP A 48 -1.65 4.72 11.36
CA TRP A 48 -1.25 3.34 11.69
C TRP A 48 -1.87 2.85 12.99
N ASP A 49 -1.73 3.62 14.07
CA ASP A 49 -2.21 3.24 15.38
C ASP A 49 -3.75 3.20 15.41
N ARG A 50 -4.41 4.20 14.80
CA ARG A 50 -5.87 4.26 14.73
C ARG A 50 -6.45 3.10 13.91
N PHE A 51 -5.83 2.77 12.77
CA PHE A 51 -6.26 1.64 11.95
C PHE A 51 -6.21 0.32 12.71
N HIS A 52 -5.10 0.02 13.40
CA HIS A 52 -4.95 -1.21 14.18
C HIS A 52 -5.83 -1.22 15.45
N GLN A 53 -6.34 -0.07 15.87
CA GLN A 53 -7.34 0.02 16.93
C GLN A 53 -8.75 -0.33 16.43
N VAL A 54 -9.12 0.11 15.22
CA VAL A 54 -10.47 -0.11 14.66
C VAL A 54 -10.60 -1.45 13.96
N VAL A 55 -9.57 -1.93 13.26
CA VAL A 55 -9.57 -3.24 12.60
C VAL A 55 -9.27 -4.32 13.62
N ASN A 56 -10.29 -5.08 14.00
CA ASN A 56 -10.20 -6.11 15.04
C ASN A 56 -10.27 -7.54 14.48
N MET A 57 -10.46 -7.72 13.17
CA MET A 57 -10.41 -8.99 12.46
C MET A 57 -9.01 -9.25 11.88
N THR A 58 -8.60 -10.51 11.86
CA THR A 58 -7.36 -10.94 11.17
C THR A 58 -7.55 -10.95 9.65
N SER A 59 -6.44 -10.88 8.91
CA SER A 59 -6.47 -11.00 7.44
C SER A 59 -7.15 -12.28 6.97
N ARG A 60 -6.98 -13.39 7.71
CA ARG A 60 -7.67 -14.65 7.44
C ARG A 60 -9.18 -14.55 7.63
N GLU A 61 -9.62 -14.05 8.78
CA GLU A 61 -11.05 -13.88 9.08
C GLU A 61 -11.72 -12.97 8.04
N LEU A 62 -11.05 -11.89 7.65
CA LEU A 62 -11.54 -10.97 6.64
C LEU A 62 -11.57 -11.61 5.23
N THR A 63 -10.56 -12.41 4.87
CA THR A 63 -10.56 -13.16 3.62
C THR A 63 -11.72 -14.16 3.56
N ASP A 64 -11.95 -14.89 4.65
CA ASP A 64 -13.05 -15.85 4.75
C ASP A 64 -14.41 -15.13 4.66
N TRP A 65 -14.53 -13.93 5.23
CA TRP A 65 -15.73 -13.10 5.14
C TRP A 65 -16.00 -12.60 3.72
N VAL A 66 -15.02 -11.93 3.10
CA VAL A 66 -15.12 -11.34 1.75
C VAL A 66 -15.29 -12.43 0.68
N GLY A 67 -14.66 -13.59 0.86
CA GLY A 67 -14.79 -14.71 -0.08
C GLY A 67 -16.18 -15.38 -0.09
N VAL A 68 -16.96 -15.21 0.98
CA VAL A 68 -18.30 -15.79 1.12
C VAL A 68 -19.41 -14.82 0.71
N GLN A 69 -19.17 -13.51 0.81
CA GLN A 69 -20.18 -12.48 0.55
C GLN A 69 -19.72 -11.55 -0.58
N PRO A 70 -20.26 -11.67 -1.82
CA PRO A 70 -20.07 -10.62 -2.81
C PRO A 70 -20.74 -9.33 -2.29
N GLU A 71 -20.04 -8.20 -2.33
CA GLU A 71 -20.47 -6.91 -1.76
C GLU A 71 -21.97 -6.66 -1.92
N LEU A 72 -22.68 -6.65 -0.80
CA LEU A 72 -24.13 -6.41 -0.79
C LEU A 72 -24.49 -4.95 -1.11
N ASP A 73 -23.55 -4.02 -0.99
CA ASP A 73 -23.78 -2.59 -1.25
C ASP A 73 -22.69 -2.06 -2.19
N GLY A 74 -23.06 -1.81 -3.45
CA GLY A 74 -22.25 -1.02 -4.38
C GLY A 74 -22.15 0.46 -3.93
N PRO A 75 -21.19 1.22 -4.46
CA PRO A 75 -20.94 2.60 -4.03
C PRO A 75 -22.21 3.46 -4.05
N LEU A 76 -22.41 4.27 -3.01
CA LEU A 76 -23.37 5.38 -3.07
C LEU A 76 -22.95 6.33 -4.19
N PRO A 77 -23.90 7.05 -4.85
CA PRO A 77 -23.54 7.97 -5.92
C PRO A 77 -22.63 9.08 -5.41
N GLY A 78 -21.34 9.00 -5.75
CA GLY A 78 -20.28 9.90 -5.28
C GLY A 78 -19.16 9.22 -4.48
N ASP A 79 -19.37 7.99 -4.03
CA ASP A 79 -18.34 7.16 -3.38
C ASP A 79 -17.61 6.30 -4.41
N GLU A 80 -16.29 6.15 -4.24
CA GLU A 80 -15.57 5.06 -4.90
C GLU A 80 -16.07 3.71 -4.36
N PRO A 81 -16.11 2.64 -5.18
CA PRO A 81 -16.63 1.35 -4.76
C PRO A 81 -15.98 0.86 -3.47
N ALA A 82 -16.75 0.20 -2.60
CA ALA A 82 -16.26 -0.41 -1.36
C ALA A 82 -15.48 -1.73 -1.60
N ALA A 83 -15.64 -2.34 -2.79
CA ALA A 83 -14.91 -3.53 -3.27
C ALA A 83 -13.40 -3.56 -3.09
N PRO A 84 -12.69 -2.47 -3.42
CA PRO A 84 -11.24 -2.39 -3.29
C PRO A 84 -10.82 -2.39 -1.82
N LEU A 85 -11.70 -1.94 -0.90
CA LEU A 85 -11.29 -1.60 0.46
C LEU A 85 -11.05 -2.83 1.33
N GLY A 86 -11.96 -3.82 1.31
CA GLY A 86 -11.77 -5.07 2.05
C GLY A 86 -10.54 -5.85 1.58
N THR A 87 -10.28 -5.86 0.26
CA THR A 87 -9.07 -6.47 -0.32
C THR A 87 -7.82 -5.68 0.07
N ALA A 88 -7.86 -4.35 0.01
CA ALA A 88 -6.75 -3.50 0.45
C ALA A 88 -6.40 -3.73 1.93
N VAL A 89 -7.39 -3.87 2.82
CA VAL A 89 -7.16 -4.18 4.24
C VAL A 89 -6.40 -5.51 4.40
N ILE A 90 -6.78 -6.54 3.64
CA ILE A 90 -6.08 -7.83 3.69
C ILE A 90 -4.60 -7.67 3.31
N GLU A 91 -4.29 -6.89 2.28
CA GLU A 91 -2.91 -6.61 1.86
C GLU A 91 -2.15 -5.79 2.91
N ILE A 92 -2.77 -4.74 3.45
CA ILE A 92 -2.18 -3.83 4.44
C ILE A 92 -1.85 -4.57 5.75
N LEU A 93 -2.72 -5.46 6.23
CA LEU A 93 -2.48 -6.28 7.41
C LEU A 93 -1.23 -7.19 7.28
N GLY A 94 -0.76 -7.43 6.05
CA GLY A 94 0.47 -8.17 5.77
C GLY A 94 1.74 -7.31 5.64
N LYS A 95 1.60 -5.97 5.60
CA LYS A 95 2.71 -5.03 5.39
C LYS A 95 3.32 -4.57 6.72
N ARG A 96 4.59 -4.15 6.68
CA ARG A 96 5.19 -3.38 7.79
C ARG A 96 4.89 -1.91 7.59
N ARG A 97 4.80 -1.15 8.68
CA ARG A 97 4.57 0.31 8.64
C ARG A 97 5.51 1.07 7.70
N VAL A 98 6.77 0.62 7.58
CA VAL A 98 7.78 1.24 6.70
C VAL A 98 7.61 0.93 5.20
N ASP A 99 6.79 -0.06 4.87
CA ASP A 99 6.53 -0.50 3.50
C ASP A 99 5.18 0.03 2.97
N LEU A 100 4.50 0.91 3.72
CA LEU A 100 3.24 1.52 3.31
C LEU A 100 3.43 2.54 2.19
N THR A 101 2.52 2.50 1.23
CA THR A 101 2.38 3.51 0.17
C THR A 101 1.36 4.59 0.57
N ASP A 102 1.31 5.70 -0.18
CA ASP A 102 0.26 6.71 0.02
C ASP A 102 -1.14 6.11 -0.19
N GLU A 103 -1.29 5.19 -1.16
CA GLU A 103 -2.53 4.48 -1.44
C GLU A 103 -2.95 3.58 -0.26
N ASP A 104 -1.98 2.96 0.42
CA ASP A 104 -2.26 2.21 1.64
C ASP A 104 -2.78 3.13 2.75
N LEU A 105 -2.17 4.30 2.92
CA LEU A 105 -2.56 5.29 3.92
C LEU A 105 -3.96 5.87 3.64
N ASP A 106 -4.27 6.16 2.38
CA ASP A 106 -5.61 6.58 1.94
C ASP A 106 -6.65 5.51 2.27
N ALA A 107 -6.34 4.24 1.98
CA ALA A 107 -7.22 3.11 2.31
C ALA A 107 -7.41 2.96 3.84
N MET A 108 -6.34 3.10 4.64
CA MET A 108 -6.42 3.05 6.10
C MET A 108 -7.30 4.19 6.65
N ALA A 109 -7.11 5.42 6.15
CA ALA A 109 -7.91 6.57 6.54
C ALA A 109 -9.39 6.35 6.21
N ARG A 110 -9.70 5.82 5.03
CA ARG A 110 -11.07 5.51 4.62
C ARG A 110 -11.71 4.43 5.50
N VAL A 111 -10.97 3.40 5.90
CA VAL A 111 -11.47 2.37 6.83
C VAL A 111 -11.84 2.98 8.17
N ILE A 112 -11.00 3.86 8.71
CA ILE A 112 -11.28 4.58 9.96
C ILE A 112 -12.59 5.37 9.84
N GLU A 113 -12.75 6.14 8.76
CA GLU A 113 -13.97 6.92 8.49
C GLU A 113 -15.22 6.03 8.39
N VAL A 114 -15.14 4.88 7.72
CA VAL A 114 -16.25 3.93 7.61
C VAL A 114 -16.63 3.40 9.00
N VAL A 115 -15.66 2.96 9.80
CA VAL A 115 -15.96 2.46 11.15
C VAL A 115 -16.54 3.56 12.03
N GLU A 116 -15.99 4.77 11.99
CA GLU A 116 -16.49 5.90 12.78
C GLU A 116 -17.91 6.28 12.36
N SER A 117 -18.18 6.44 11.06
CA SER A 117 -19.53 6.78 10.57
C SER A 117 -20.58 5.70 10.86
N GLU A 118 -20.18 4.43 10.87
CA GLU A 118 -21.07 3.31 11.18
C GLU A 118 -21.23 3.05 12.69
N THR A 119 -20.44 3.69 13.55
CA THR A 119 -20.53 3.54 15.02
C THR A 119 -20.93 4.83 15.74
N ASP A 120 -20.81 5.98 15.08
CA ASP A 120 -21.05 7.28 15.69
C ASP A 120 -22.48 7.42 16.21
N GLY A 121 -22.60 7.87 17.46
CA GLY A 121 -23.87 8.12 18.13
C GLY A 121 -24.73 6.89 18.40
N LEU A 122 -24.25 5.67 18.17
CA LEU A 122 -25.01 4.44 18.36
C LEU A 122 -24.53 3.61 19.55
N THR A 123 -25.48 2.92 20.17
CA THR A 123 -25.18 1.87 21.15
C THR A 123 -24.80 0.57 20.47
N GLN A 124 -24.09 -0.29 21.20
CA GLN A 124 -23.72 -1.61 20.73
C GLN A 124 -24.93 -2.44 20.28
N ASP A 125 -26.03 -2.39 21.01
CA ASP A 125 -27.24 -3.13 20.68
C ASP A 125 -27.88 -2.65 19.37
N GLU A 126 -27.83 -1.35 19.09
CA GLU A 126 -28.32 -0.77 17.83
C GLU A 126 -27.47 -1.22 16.64
N ILE A 127 -26.15 -1.23 16.80
CA ILE A 127 -25.22 -1.75 15.79
C ILE A 127 -25.48 -3.24 15.54
N LEU A 128 -25.64 -4.02 16.61
CA LEU A 128 -25.89 -5.45 16.53
C LEU A 128 -27.28 -5.79 15.99
N ALA A 129 -28.26 -4.88 16.03
CA ALA A 129 -29.58 -5.09 15.44
C ALA A 129 -29.61 -4.91 13.91
N ASP A 130 -28.76 -4.04 13.36
CA ASP A 130 -28.74 -3.71 11.93
C ASP A 130 -27.79 -4.63 11.14
N GLU A 131 -28.36 -5.59 10.40
CA GLU A 131 -27.60 -6.55 9.59
C GLU A 131 -26.73 -5.90 8.50
N ARG A 132 -27.23 -4.84 7.85
CA ARG A 132 -26.48 -4.17 6.77
C ARG A 132 -25.30 -3.43 7.34
N ARG A 133 -25.48 -2.78 8.49
CA ARG A 133 -24.39 -2.11 9.22
C ARG A 133 -23.31 -3.09 9.65
N ARG A 134 -23.70 -4.21 10.29
CA ARG A 134 -22.74 -5.28 10.64
C ARG A 134 -21.97 -5.76 9.42
N HIS A 135 -22.65 -5.96 8.30
CA HIS A 135 -22.01 -6.37 7.06
C HIS A 135 -20.97 -5.35 6.56
N ARG A 136 -21.29 -4.05 6.57
CA ARG A 136 -20.34 -3.00 6.19
C ARG A 136 -19.13 -2.93 7.10
N LEU A 137 -19.34 -3.00 8.42
CA LEU A 137 -18.25 -3.05 9.40
C LEU A 137 -17.33 -4.26 9.18
N MET A 138 -17.91 -5.46 9.01
CA MET A 138 -17.11 -6.67 8.78
C MET A 138 -16.39 -6.65 7.43
N THR A 139 -16.92 -5.96 6.43
CA THR A 139 -16.26 -5.80 5.11
C THR A 139 -14.95 -5.01 5.20
N VAL A 140 -14.82 -4.11 6.18
CA VAL A 140 -13.58 -3.35 6.44
C VAL A 140 -12.73 -3.96 7.56
N GLY A 141 -13.09 -5.14 8.08
CA GLY A 141 -12.34 -5.84 9.12
C GLY A 141 -12.69 -5.43 10.56
N HIS A 142 -13.83 -4.78 10.76
CA HIS A 142 -14.39 -4.50 12.08
C HIS A 142 -15.54 -5.46 12.40
N ASP A 143 -15.30 -6.40 13.30
CA ASP A 143 -16.31 -7.29 13.87
C ASP A 143 -17.00 -6.61 15.06
N PRO A 144 -18.28 -6.20 14.95
CA PRO A 144 -18.99 -5.57 16.04
C PRO A 144 -19.22 -6.54 17.22
N TYR A 145 -19.18 -7.86 17.03
CA TYR A 145 -19.31 -8.82 18.15
C TYR A 145 -18.06 -8.88 19.03
N ARG A 146 -16.93 -8.37 18.53
CA ARG A 146 -15.64 -8.31 19.23
C ARG A 146 -15.46 -6.94 19.87
N THR A 147 -16.31 -6.64 20.85
CA THR A 147 -16.07 -5.54 21.80
C THR A 147 -15.02 -5.99 22.81
N GLY A 148 -13.99 -5.16 23.03
CA GLY A 148 -12.92 -5.41 23.99
C GLY A 148 -13.39 -5.53 25.43
#